data_AF-A0AAV5WNU4-F1
#
_entry.id   AF-A0AAV5WNU4-F1
#
_cell.length_a   1.000
_cell.length_b   1.000
_cell.length_c   1.000
_cell.angle_alpha   90.00
_cell.angle_beta   90.00
_cell.angle_gamma   90.00
#
_symmetry.space_group_name_H-M   'P 1'
#
loop_
_entity.id
_entity.type
_entity.pdbx_description
1 polymer ?
#
loop_
_entity_poly.entity_id
_entity_poly.type
_entity_poly.pdbx_seq_one_letter_code
_entity_poly.pdbx_strand_id
1 'polypeptide(L)'
;ILPGPCQMDGAYMVNARSCEDLADIATCHSTFPITDNRPSERCFQTAYADFAGLCRKTCFLCCQDPQYNCPDRSDAPFSCPDMHRSCNAWKDVMTFFCPGTCGHCQHATCKDNRIDCANFKGLCADPEFAPLMRSDCALSCGFCTSAGPSGPPAPEKKKPENDINCFDSSSKCASWAKNGYCTNPKYDQSKCRRSCGICGGSSSSWMYFLE
;
A
#
# COMPACT_ATOMS: atom_id res chain seq x y z
N ILE A 1 15.10 24.51 3.62
CA ILE A 1 16.19 23.51 3.49
C ILE A 1 15.54 22.31 2.82
N LEU A 2 16.00 21.91 1.64
CA LEU A 2 15.51 20.68 1.03
C LEU A 2 15.96 19.50 1.90
N PRO A 3 15.11 18.48 2.10
CA PRO A 3 15.54 17.30 2.82
C PRO A 3 16.66 16.63 2.00
N GLY A 4 17.78 16.37 2.67
CA GLY A 4 18.89 15.63 2.08
C GLY A 4 18.49 14.20 1.72
N PRO A 5 19.40 13.41 1.13
CA PRO A 5 19.12 12.02 0.83
C PRO A 5 18.74 11.25 2.10
N CYS A 6 17.92 10.20 1.92
CA CYS A 6 17.58 9.26 2.98
C CYS A 6 18.83 8.51 3.47
N GLN A 7 19.46 9.03 4.53
CA GLN A 7 20.71 8.51 5.08
C GLN A 7 20.64 8.33 6.59
N MET A 8 21.37 7.32 7.07
CA MET A 8 21.64 7.05 8.48
C MET A 8 23.12 6.72 8.60
N ASP A 9 23.85 7.40 9.50
CA ASP A 9 25.29 7.24 9.72
C ASP A 9 26.16 7.33 8.44
N GLY A 10 25.78 8.22 7.52
CA GLY A 10 26.49 8.46 6.26
C GLY A 10 26.27 7.39 5.18
N ALA A 11 25.43 6.38 5.45
CA ALA A 11 24.99 5.38 4.48
C ALA A 11 23.56 5.66 4.03
N TYR A 12 23.23 5.34 2.78
CA TYR A 12 21.84 5.39 2.32
C TYR A 12 21.04 4.30 3.00
N MET A 13 19.88 4.69 3.55
CA MET A 13 18.95 3.75 4.16
C MET A 13 18.40 2.79 3.10
N VAL A 14 18.07 1.57 3.50
CA VAL A 14 17.46 0.58 2.57
C VAL A 14 16.14 1.09 2.01
N ASN A 15 15.33 1.72 2.87
CA ASN A 15 14.06 2.32 2.50
C ASN A 15 14.16 3.52 1.53
N ALA A 16 15.36 4.05 1.27
CA ALA A 16 15.58 5.19 0.38
C ALA A 16 15.14 4.92 -1.07
N ARG A 17 15.03 3.64 -1.45
CA ARG A 17 14.67 3.21 -2.81
C ARG A 17 13.56 2.16 -2.86
N SER A 18 12.84 1.97 -1.75
CA SER A 18 11.80 0.92 -1.64
C SER A 18 10.49 1.27 -2.37
N CYS A 19 10.38 2.49 -2.90
CA CYS A 19 9.26 2.96 -3.72
C CYS A 19 9.62 2.98 -5.21
N GLU A 20 8.63 3.27 -6.06
CA GLU A 20 8.82 3.52 -7.49
C GLU A 20 8.90 5.01 -7.83
N ASP A 21 9.50 5.37 -8.96
CA ASP A 21 9.36 6.74 -9.49
C ASP A 21 7.91 6.99 -9.94
N LEU A 22 7.42 8.21 -9.76
CA LEU A 22 6.13 8.67 -10.27
C LEU A 22 6.24 9.15 -11.71
N ALA A 23 7.37 9.75 -12.06
CA ALA A 23 7.70 10.09 -13.44
C ALA A 23 8.29 8.89 -14.18
N ASP A 24 8.32 8.99 -15.52
CA ASP A 24 8.94 7.99 -16.36
C ASP A 24 10.44 7.81 -16.03
N ILE A 25 10.87 6.55 -15.97
CA ILE A 25 12.21 6.17 -15.53
C ILE A 25 13.31 6.69 -16.45
N ALA A 26 13.08 6.79 -17.76
CA ALA A 26 14.06 7.34 -18.70
C ALA A 26 14.21 8.86 -18.51
N THR A 27 13.11 9.54 -18.19
CA THR A 27 13.12 10.97 -17.84
C THR A 27 13.86 11.21 -16.53
N CYS A 28 13.61 10.36 -15.52
CA CYS A 28 14.32 10.43 -14.24
C CYS A 28 15.83 10.17 -14.40
N HIS A 29 16.23 9.12 -15.12
CA HIS A 29 17.66 8.82 -15.32
C HIS A 29 18.41 9.84 -16.18
N SER A 30 17.75 10.43 -17.19
CA SER A 30 18.37 11.48 -18.01
C SER A 30 18.56 12.80 -17.24
N THR A 31 17.62 13.12 -16.35
CA THR A 31 17.68 14.37 -15.56
C THR A 31 18.55 14.22 -14.31
N PHE A 32 18.43 13.07 -13.64
CA PHE A 32 19.10 12.68 -12.41
C PHE A 32 19.90 11.39 -12.62
N PRO A 33 21.04 11.46 -13.32
CA PRO A 33 21.88 10.28 -13.53
C PRO A 33 22.36 9.71 -12.19
N ILE A 34 22.34 8.38 -12.08
CA ILE A 34 22.87 7.63 -10.94
C ILE A 34 24.29 7.18 -11.29
N THR A 35 25.26 7.52 -10.46
CA THR A 35 26.68 7.14 -10.65
C THR A 35 27.20 6.52 -9.35
N ASP A 36 27.87 5.38 -9.44
CA ASP A 36 28.42 4.65 -8.28
C ASP A 36 27.40 4.46 -7.15
N ASN A 37 26.17 4.12 -7.53
CA ASN A 37 25.08 3.90 -6.59
C ASN A 37 24.73 5.16 -5.75
N ARG A 38 24.99 6.37 -6.27
CA ARG A 38 24.66 7.66 -5.66
C ARG A 38 23.67 8.45 -6.54
N PRO A 39 22.71 9.17 -5.94
CA PRO A 39 21.80 10.02 -6.68
C PRO A 39 22.51 11.30 -7.14
N SER A 40 22.01 11.92 -8.19
CA SER A 40 22.53 13.20 -8.68
C SER A 40 22.42 14.30 -7.62
N GLU A 41 23.40 15.19 -7.51
CA GLU A 41 23.31 16.38 -6.63
C GLU A 41 22.11 17.27 -6.97
N ARG A 42 21.65 17.23 -8.23
CA ARG A 42 20.46 17.95 -8.67
C ARG A 42 19.21 17.56 -7.90
N CYS A 43 19.14 16.32 -7.39
CA CYS A 43 18.03 15.87 -6.55
C CYS A 43 17.83 16.76 -5.30
N PHE A 44 18.87 17.44 -4.84
CA PHE A 44 18.87 18.24 -3.61
C PHE A 44 18.97 19.75 -3.87
N GLN A 45 18.79 20.17 -5.12
CA GLN A 45 18.77 21.58 -5.51
C GLN A 45 17.34 22.09 -5.59
N THR A 46 17.11 23.32 -5.09
CA THR A 46 15.78 23.94 -5.05
C THR A 46 15.14 24.09 -6.42
N ALA A 47 15.94 24.29 -7.46
CA ALA A 47 15.48 24.38 -8.86
C ALA A 47 14.83 23.08 -9.37
N TYR A 48 15.13 21.94 -8.75
CA TYR A 48 14.66 20.61 -9.19
C TYR A 48 13.77 19.93 -8.15
N ALA A 49 13.41 20.61 -7.05
CA ALA A 49 12.73 19.99 -5.90
C ALA A 49 11.46 19.22 -6.29
N ASP A 50 10.58 19.83 -7.08
CA ASP A 50 9.32 19.20 -7.50
C ASP A 50 9.58 17.96 -8.37
N PHE A 51 10.56 18.06 -9.28
CA PHE A 51 10.89 16.97 -10.18
C PHE A 51 11.65 15.84 -9.47
N ALA A 52 12.48 16.16 -8.49
CA ALA A 52 13.14 15.18 -7.63
C ALA A 52 12.12 14.38 -6.81
N GLY A 53 11.04 15.01 -6.36
CA GLY A 53 9.92 14.33 -5.71
C GLY A 53 9.19 13.34 -6.64
N LEU A 54 9.04 13.68 -7.92
CA LEU A 54 8.50 12.73 -8.91
C LEU A 54 9.46 11.58 -9.22
N CYS A 55 10.77 11.84 -9.15
CA CYS A 55 11.84 10.87 -9.33
C CYS A 55 12.38 10.33 -8.00
N ARG A 56 11.49 10.15 -7.01
CA ARG A 56 11.83 9.78 -5.62
C ARG A 56 12.68 8.51 -5.48
N LYS A 57 12.51 7.48 -6.31
CA LYS A 57 13.36 6.28 -6.28
C LYS A 57 14.74 6.58 -6.85
N THR A 58 14.80 7.29 -7.97
CA THR A 58 16.05 7.70 -8.61
C THR A 58 16.87 8.65 -7.72
N CYS A 59 16.19 9.54 -7.00
CA CYS A 59 16.80 10.52 -6.10
C CYS A 59 17.01 10.01 -4.66
N PHE A 60 16.63 8.77 -4.36
CA PHE A 60 16.76 8.13 -3.05
C PHE A 60 15.99 8.85 -1.94
N LEU A 61 14.77 9.27 -2.27
CA LEU A 61 13.84 10.03 -1.44
C LEU A 61 12.63 9.17 -1.00
N CYS A 62 12.61 7.86 -1.25
CA CYS A 62 11.46 7.03 -0.90
C CYS A 62 11.12 7.05 0.60
N CYS A 63 12.10 7.25 1.49
CA CYS A 63 11.84 7.40 2.93
C CYS A 63 11.07 8.69 3.28
N GLN A 64 10.90 9.61 2.33
CA GLN A 64 10.10 10.82 2.52
C GLN A 64 8.65 10.61 2.08
N ASP A 65 8.38 9.56 1.29
CA ASP A 65 7.04 9.19 0.90
C ASP A 65 6.30 8.60 2.10
N PRO A 66 5.16 9.16 2.52
CA PRO A 66 4.41 8.66 3.68
C PRO A 66 4.04 7.18 3.58
N GLN A 67 3.88 6.63 2.36
CA GLN A 67 3.54 5.22 2.17
C GLN A 67 4.72 4.27 2.45
N TYR A 68 5.95 4.79 2.52
CA TYR A 68 7.18 4.03 2.74
C TYR A 68 7.93 4.53 3.99
N ASN A 69 7.36 5.49 4.73
CA ASN A 69 7.91 6.12 5.92
C ASN A 69 7.00 5.89 7.14
N CYS A 70 7.13 4.71 7.73
CA CYS A 70 6.46 4.30 8.96
C CYS A 70 7.49 3.98 10.04
N PRO A 71 7.10 4.00 11.33
CA PRO A 71 7.98 3.54 12.40
C PRO A 71 8.15 2.02 12.35
N ASP A 72 9.33 1.56 12.78
CA ASP A 72 9.54 0.17 13.13
C ASP A 72 8.81 -0.17 14.44
N ARG A 73 8.48 -1.45 14.65
CA ARG A 73 7.80 -1.87 15.87
C ARG A 73 8.77 -1.82 17.05
N SER A 74 8.36 -1.16 18.13
CA SER A 74 9.18 -1.02 19.34
C SER A 74 9.32 -2.33 20.14
N ASP A 75 8.51 -3.34 19.84
CA ASP A 75 8.55 -4.68 20.46
C ASP A 75 9.40 -5.68 19.65
N ALA A 76 10.18 -5.21 18.68
CA ALA A 76 11.12 -6.05 17.94
C ALA A 76 12.14 -6.67 18.90
N PRO A 77 12.42 -7.99 18.80
CA PRO A 77 13.40 -8.65 19.65
C PRO A 77 14.86 -8.31 19.27
N PHE A 78 15.07 -7.39 18.32
CA PHE A 78 16.36 -6.96 17.79
C PHE A 78 16.28 -5.51 17.29
N SER A 79 17.45 -4.89 17.12
CA SER A 79 17.58 -3.55 16.57
C SER A 79 17.36 -3.56 15.05
N CYS A 80 16.30 -2.87 14.59
CA CYS A 80 16.00 -2.73 13.17
C CYS A 80 17.14 -2.05 12.37
N PRO A 81 17.75 -0.95 12.86
CA PRO A 81 18.91 -0.35 12.20
C PRO A 81 20.07 -1.34 11.99
N ASP A 82 20.35 -2.21 12.96
CA ASP A 82 21.44 -3.20 12.82
C ASP A 82 21.09 -4.30 11.81
N MET A 83 19.81 -4.63 11.70
CA MET A 83 19.29 -5.71 10.86
C MET A 83 18.87 -5.27 9.44
N HIS A 84 19.13 -4.01 9.05
CA HIS A 84 18.71 -3.45 7.75
C HIS A 84 19.13 -4.29 6.53
N ARG A 85 20.30 -4.94 6.57
CA ARG A 85 20.77 -5.81 5.46
C ARG A 85 19.93 -7.07 5.28
N SER A 86 19.15 -7.44 6.29
CA SER A 86 18.30 -8.64 6.28
C SER A 86 16.90 -8.38 5.74
N CYS A 87 16.56 -7.16 5.32
CA CYS A 87 15.25 -6.82 4.76
C CYS A 87 14.80 -7.78 3.64
N ASN A 88 15.75 -8.26 2.81
CA ASN A 88 15.46 -9.24 1.77
C ASN A 88 15.61 -10.70 2.24
N ALA A 89 16.60 -10.99 3.08
CA ALA A 89 16.89 -12.35 3.53
C ALA A 89 15.82 -12.89 4.49
N TRP A 90 15.25 -12.02 5.33
CA TRP A 90 14.26 -12.34 6.36
C TRP A 90 12.99 -11.51 6.14
N LYS A 91 12.50 -11.50 4.90
CA LYS A 91 11.48 -10.57 4.43
C LYS A 91 10.25 -10.49 5.33
N ASP A 92 9.67 -11.62 5.74
CA ASP A 92 8.45 -11.61 6.56
C ASP A 92 8.69 -11.04 7.95
N VAL A 93 9.78 -11.47 8.59
CA VAL A 93 10.19 -11.02 9.94
C VAL A 93 10.52 -9.52 9.91
N MET A 94 11.26 -9.08 8.90
CA MET A 94 11.69 -7.69 8.75
C MET A 94 10.55 -6.79 8.30
N THR A 95 9.64 -7.26 7.45
CA THR A 95 8.42 -6.51 7.09
C THR A 95 7.49 -6.36 8.30
N PHE A 96 7.48 -7.33 9.20
CA PHE A 96 6.64 -7.27 10.39
C PHE A 96 7.23 -6.36 11.47
N PHE A 97 8.48 -6.59 11.87
CA PHE A 97 9.12 -5.84 12.96
C PHE A 97 9.77 -4.54 12.51
N CYS A 98 10.32 -4.50 11.30
CA CYS A 98 11.13 -3.39 10.79
C CYS A 98 10.63 -2.81 9.45
N PRO A 99 9.31 -2.54 9.30
CA PRO A 99 8.79 -2.03 8.04
C PRO A 99 9.31 -0.65 7.65
N GLY A 100 9.67 0.20 8.61
CA GLY A 100 10.28 1.50 8.38
C GLY A 100 11.69 1.38 7.84
N THR A 101 12.54 0.61 8.53
CA THR A 101 13.91 0.34 8.10
C THR A 101 13.96 -0.26 6.69
N CYS A 102 13.03 -1.17 6.37
CA CYS A 102 12.98 -1.84 5.06
C CYS A 102 12.18 -1.06 4.00
N GLY A 103 11.42 -0.04 4.39
CA GLY A 103 10.49 0.64 3.49
C GLY A 103 9.39 -0.31 3.00
N HIS A 104 8.90 -1.17 3.86
CA HIS A 104 7.85 -2.17 3.59
C HIS A 104 6.56 -1.84 4.35
N CYS A 105 6.33 -0.56 4.63
CA CYS A 105 5.15 -0.06 5.34
C CYS A 105 3.81 -0.51 4.74
N GLN A 106 3.74 -0.66 3.41
CA GLN A 106 2.55 -1.18 2.73
C GLN A 106 2.34 -2.69 2.92
N HIS A 107 3.40 -3.42 3.24
CA HIS A 107 3.40 -4.89 3.38
C HIS A 107 3.41 -5.34 4.84
N ALA A 108 3.77 -4.46 5.77
CA ALA A 108 3.48 -4.68 7.19
C ALA A 108 1.99 -4.96 7.31
N THR A 109 1.62 -5.98 8.09
CA THR A 109 0.21 -6.24 8.39
C THR A 109 -0.35 -4.99 9.07
N CYS A 110 -1.08 -4.17 8.31
CA CYS A 110 -1.64 -2.93 8.80
C CYS A 110 -2.71 -3.24 9.84
N LYS A 111 -2.35 -3.04 11.10
CA LYS A 111 -3.17 -3.28 12.27
C LYS A 111 -2.87 -2.21 13.31
N ASP A 112 -3.84 -2.00 14.20
CA ASP A 112 -3.58 -1.32 15.45
C ASP A 112 -2.89 -2.30 16.41
N ASN A 113 -1.80 -1.87 17.02
CA ASN A 113 -1.13 -2.61 18.08
C ASN A 113 -1.79 -2.35 19.45
N ARG A 114 -2.69 -1.35 19.51
CA ARG A 114 -3.44 -0.95 20.69
C ARG A 114 -4.94 -1.13 20.46
N ILE A 115 -5.66 -1.64 21.47
CA ILE A 115 -7.10 -1.89 21.39
C ILE A 115 -7.94 -0.60 21.49
N ASP A 116 -7.35 0.43 22.09
CA ASP A 116 -7.97 1.71 22.44
C ASP A 116 -7.74 2.80 21.38
N CYS A 117 -7.21 2.46 20.21
CA CYS A 117 -6.94 3.41 19.13
C CYS A 117 -8.16 4.20 18.66
N ALA A 118 -9.37 3.63 18.79
CA ALA A 118 -10.61 4.35 18.51
C ALA A 118 -10.78 5.61 19.37
N ASN A 119 -10.26 5.61 20.60
CA ASN A 119 -10.34 6.73 21.54
C ASN A 119 -9.32 7.83 21.23
N PHE A 120 -8.21 7.49 20.56
CA PHE A 120 -7.08 8.39 20.30
C PHE A 120 -7.05 8.94 18.88
N LYS A 121 -8.13 8.77 18.10
CA LYS A 121 -8.22 9.30 16.73
C LYS A 121 -7.92 10.80 16.61
N GLY A 122 -8.23 11.58 17.65
CA GLY A 122 -7.92 13.01 17.69
C GLY A 122 -6.42 13.33 17.67
N LEU A 123 -5.57 12.39 18.09
CA LEU A 123 -4.11 12.55 18.14
C LEU A 123 -3.43 12.22 16.80
N CYS A 124 -4.15 11.65 15.83
CA CYS A 124 -3.55 11.25 14.54
C CYS A 124 -2.97 12.43 13.75
N ALA A 125 -3.47 13.66 13.96
CA ALA A 125 -2.98 14.87 13.31
C ALA A 125 -2.00 15.67 14.20
N ASP A 126 -1.77 15.25 15.43
CA ASP A 126 -0.91 15.95 16.37
C ASP A 126 0.58 15.63 16.09
N PRO A 127 1.45 16.63 15.83
CA PRO A 127 2.85 16.40 15.52
C PRO A 127 3.64 15.72 16.66
N GLU A 128 3.27 15.95 17.92
CA GLU A 128 3.92 15.37 19.08
C GLU A 128 3.60 13.88 19.18
N PHE A 129 2.35 13.50 18.90
CA PHE A 129 1.88 12.12 18.96
C PHE A 129 1.98 11.36 17.64
N ALA A 130 2.33 12.02 16.55
CA ALA A 130 2.44 11.42 15.22
C ALA A 130 3.31 10.14 15.18
N PRO A 131 4.47 10.05 15.86
CA PRO A 131 5.26 8.81 15.87
C PRO A 131 4.53 7.66 16.55
N LEU A 132 3.90 7.94 17.70
CA LEU A 132 3.15 6.95 18.48
C LEU A 132 1.91 6.48 17.73
N MET A 133 1.13 7.40 17.18
CA MET A 133 -0.08 7.09 16.43
C MET A 133 0.22 6.29 15.16
N ARG A 134 1.36 6.55 14.49
CA ARG A 134 1.83 5.74 13.35
C ARG A 134 2.29 4.34 13.71
N SER A 135 2.80 4.13 14.93
CA SER A 135 3.22 2.81 15.41
C SER A 135 2.04 1.99 15.92
N ASP A 136 1.24 2.60 16.79
CA ASP A 136 0.31 1.85 17.61
C ASP A 136 -1.11 1.83 17.05
N CYS A 137 -1.46 2.87 16.29
CA CYS A 137 -2.80 3.11 15.78
C CYS A 137 -2.82 3.34 14.27
N ALA A 138 -1.88 2.71 13.56
CA ALA A 138 -1.65 2.91 12.13
C ALA A 138 -2.91 2.71 11.28
N LEU A 139 -3.74 1.72 11.63
CA LEU A 139 -4.97 1.41 10.93
C LEU A 139 -6.08 2.40 11.32
N SER A 140 -6.28 2.64 12.62
CA SER A 140 -7.29 3.55 13.14
C SER A 140 -7.09 5.00 12.69
N CYS A 141 -5.84 5.43 12.55
CA CYS A 141 -5.46 6.74 12.03
C CYS A 141 -5.42 6.82 10.50
N GLY A 142 -5.60 5.70 9.80
CA GLY A 142 -5.55 5.65 8.34
C GLY A 142 -4.17 5.90 7.74
N PHE A 143 -3.09 5.74 8.53
CA PHE A 143 -1.72 5.80 8.04
C PHE A 143 -1.37 4.60 7.15
N CYS A 144 -2.10 3.51 7.31
CA CYS A 144 -2.09 2.38 6.40
C CYS A 144 -3.53 1.83 6.25
N THR A 145 -3.72 0.91 5.29
CA THR A 145 -4.98 0.18 5.13
C THR A 145 -4.72 -1.32 5.24
N SER A 146 -5.66 -2.09 5.81
CA SER A 146 -5.58 -3.56 5.85
C SER A 146 -5.64 -4.22 4.47
N ALA A 147 -5.88 -3.45 3.42
CA ALA A 147 -5.57 -3.86 2.06
C ALA A 147 -4.05 -3.71 1.87
N GLY A 148 -3.33 -4.82 1.73
CA GLY A 148 -1.97 -4.83 1.16
C GLY A 148 -1.95 -4.20 -0.24
N PRO A 149 -0.83 -4.27 -0.99
CA PRO A 149 -0.68 -3.55 -2.25
C PRO A 149 -1.82 -3.93 -3.20
N SER A 150 -2.82 -3.06 -3.29
CA SER A 150 -3.55 -2.90 -4.53
C SER A 150 -2.57 -2.12 -5.37
N GLY A 151 -2.09 -2.76 -6.44
CA GLY A 151 -1.47 -2.02 -7.54
C GLY A 151 -2.41 -0.91 -8.03
N PRO A 152 -2.00 -0.13 -9.05
CA PRO A 152 -2.92 0.79 -9.70
C PRO A 152 -4.25 0.08 -9.93
N PRO A 153 -5.41 0.74 -9.65
CA PRO A 153 -6.70 0.10 -9.74
C PRO A 153 -6.72 -0.68 -11.05
N ALA A 154 -6.85 -2.01 -10.96
CA ALA A 154 -6.97 -2.84 -12.14
C ALA A 154 -8.00 -2.13 -13.03
N PRO A 155 -7.67 -1.84 -14.30
CA PRO A 155 -8.50 -1.01 -15.15
C PRO A 155 -9.92 -1.51 -14.99
N GLU A 156 -10.77 -0.62 -14.47
CA GLU A 156 -12.16 -0.90 -14.18
C GLU A 156 -12.72 -1.51 -15.46
N LYS A 157 -12.93 -2.84 -15.45
CA LYS A 157 -13.54 -3.51 -16.59
C LYS A 157 -14.92 -2.90 -16.67
N LYS A 158 -15.12 -2.02 -17.66
CA LYS A 158 -16.40 -1.37 -17.93
C LYS A 158 -17.48 -2.43 -17.80
N LYS A 159 -18.31 -2.24 -16.79
CA LYS A 159 -19.49 -3.03 -16.46
C LYS A 159 -20.32 -3.19 -17.75
N PRO A 160 -20.68 -4.41 -18.19
CA PRO A 160 -21.78 -4.53 -19.13
C PRO A 160 -23.03 -3.96 -18.44
N GLU A 161 -23.59 -2.93 -19.05
CA GLU A 161 -24.56 -2.02 -18.41
C GLU A 161 -25.96 -2.62 -18.24
N ASN A 162 -26.22 -3.85 -18.68
CA ASN A 162 -27.59 -4.39 -18.78
C ASN A 162 -27.82 -5.75 -18.08
N ASP A 163 -27.28 -5.95 -16.87
CA ASP A 163 -27.78 -7.00 -15.97
C ASP A 163 -28.39 -6.35 -14.72
N ILE A 164 -29.70 -6.05 -14.78
CA ILE A 164 -30.49 -5.49 -13.68
C ILE A 164 -30.46 -6.41 -12.43
N ASN A 165 -30.15 -7.69 -12.61
CA ASN A 165 -30.08 -8.68 -11.54
C ASN A 165 -28.63 -9.03 -11.12
N CYS A 166 -27.66 -8.23 -11.56
CA CYS A 166 -26.25 -8.35 -11.13
C CYS A 166 -25.99 -7.53 -9.87
N PHE A 167 -26.42 -8.05 -8.73
CA PHE A 167 -26.10 -7.47 -7.42
C PHE A 167 -25.74 -8.55 -6.40
N ASP A 168 -25.09 -8.11 -5.31
CA ASP A 168 -24.83 -8.95 -4.15
C ASP A 168 -26.01 -8.82 -3.17
N SER A 169 -26.57 -9.94 -2.74
CA SER A 169 -27.68 -9.97 -1.80
C SER A 169 -27.22 -9.85 -0.34
N SER A 170 -25.92 -9.69 -0.10
CA SER A 170 -25.32 -9.61 1.23
C SER A 170 -24.09 -8.71 1.23
N SER A 171 -23.94 -7.89 2.27
CA SER A 171 -22.73 -7.09 2.49
C SER A 171 -21.47 -7.93 2.74
N LYS A 172 -21.63 -9.23 3.03
CA LYS A 172 -20.52 -10.16 3.27
C LYS A 172 -19.97 -10.79 1.99
N CYS A 173 -20.58 -10.55 0.82
CA CYS A 173 -20.21 -11.18 -0.44
C CYS A 173 -18.74 -10.93 -0.84
N ALA A 174 -18.20 -9.75 -0.57
CA ALA A 174 -16.78 -9.45 -0.81
C ALA A 174 -15.83 -10.35 0.00
N SER A 175 -16.17 -10.61 1.28
CA SER A 175 -15.39 -11.48 2.16
C SER A 175 -15.56 -12.95 1.78
N TRP A 176 -16.77 -13.37 1.41
CA TRP A 176 -17.03 -14.75 0.99
C TRP A 176 -16.36 -15.09 -0.33
N ALA A 177 -16.35 -14.17 -1.30
CA ALA A 177 -15.63 -14.36 -2.55
C ALA A 177 -14.13 -14.59 -2.32
N LYS A 178 -13.51 -13.80 -1.42
CA LYS A 178 -12.10 -13.98 -1.02
C LYS A 178 -11.84 -15.33 -0.34
N ASN A 179 -12.82 -15.86 0.38
CA ASN A 179 -12.71 -17.12 1.13
C ASN A 179 -13.11 -18.36 0.30
N GLY A 180 -13.17 -18.26 -1.03
CA GLY A 180 -13.43 -19.40 -1.92
C GLY A 180 -14.89 -19.83 -2.03
N TYR A 181 -15.84 -18.98 -1.64
CA TYR A 181 -17.27 -19.34 -1.69
C TYR A 181 -17.80 -19.38 -3.12
N CYS A 182 -17.18 -18.63 -4.04
CA CYS A 182 -17.56 -18.61 -5.46
C CYS A 182 -17.23 -19.90 -6.21
N THR A 183 -16.46 -20.81 -5.61
CA THR A 183 -16.11 -22.12 -6.17
C THR A 183 -16.63 -23.27 -5.32
N ASN A 184 -17.28 -22.99 -4.19
CA ASN A 184 -17.79 -23.99 -3.27
C ASN A 184 -19.20 -24.46 -3.70
N PRO A 185 -19.39 -25.75 -4.05
CA PRO A 185 -20.70 -26.27 -4.49
C PRO A 185 -21.74 -26.36 -3.35
N LYS A 186 -21.32 -26.23 -2.09
CA LYS A 186 -22.23 -26.18 -0.93
C LYS A 186 -22.86 -24.79 -0.72
N TYR A 187 -22.37 -23.78 -1.42
CA TYR A 187 -22.86 -22.40 -1.30
C TYR A 187 -23.62 -21.97 -2.54
N ASP A 188 -24.73 -21.28 -2.30
CA ASP A 188 -25.51 -20.65 -3.35
C ASP A 188 -24.79 -19.40 -3.86
N GLN A 189 -24.04 -19.56 -4.95
CA GLN A 189 -23.24 -18.52 -5.60
C GLN A 189 -24.12 -17.41 -6.20
N SER A 190 -25.42 -17.67 -6.40
CA SER A 190 -26.36 -16.69 -6.93
C SER A 190 -26.64 -15.52 -5.97
N LYS A 191 -26.30 -15.67 -4.68
CA LYS A 191 -26.38 -14.60 -3.68
C LYS A 191 -25.30 -13.54 -3.81
N CYS A 192 -24.18 -13.88 -4.44
CA CYS A 192 -23.01 -13.00 -4.53
C CYS A 192 -22.54 -12.87 -5.98
N ARG A 193 -23.48 -12.75 -6.92
CA ARG A 193 -23.21 -12.76 -8.37
C ARG A 193 -22.18 -11.72 -8.77
N ARG A 194 -22.26 -10.51 -8.17
CA ARG A 194 -21.35 -9.42 -8.49
C ARG A 194 -19.96 -9.68 -7.90
N SER A 195 -19.89 -10.08 -6.63
CA SER A 195 -18.62 -10.44 -5.97
C SER A 195 -17.96 -11.68 -6.58
N CYS A 196 -18.73 -12.63 -7.11
CA CYS A 196 -18.24 -13.85 -7.75
C CYS A 196 -18.02 -13.72 -9.27
N GLY A 197 -18.37 -12.57 -9.87
CA GLY A 197 -18.20 -12.34 -11.31
C GLY A 197 -19.09 -13.20 -12.21
N ILE A 198 -20.25 -13.66 -11.71
CA ILE A 198 -21.17 -14.59 -12.40
C ILE A 198 -22.32 -13.83 -13.12
N CYS A 199 -22.20 -12.50 -13.23
CA CYS A 199 -23.17 -11.70 -13.97
C CYS A 199 -23.06 -11.97 -15.48
N GLY A 200 -24.16 -12.30 -16.14
CA GLY A 200 -24.18 -12.76 -17.54
C GLY A 200 -24.91 -14.07 -17.81
N GLY A 201 -25.63 -14.64 -16.83
CA GLY A 201 -26.55 -15.75 -17.06
C GLY A 201 -27.90 -15.26 -17.56
N SER A 202 -28.16 -15.43 -18.85
CA SER A 202 -29.39 -15.12 -19.57
C SER A 202 -30.66 -15.38 -18.76
N SER A 203 -31.40 -14.31 -18.46
CA SER A 203 -32.83 -14.40 -18.18
C SER A 203 -33.58 -14.60 -19.51
N SER A 204 -33.73 -15.84 -19.94
CA SER A 204 -34.82 -16.21 -20.86
C SER A 204 -35.80 -17.08 -20.09
N SER A 205 -36.71 -16.43 -19.40
CA SER A 205 -37.91 -17.08 -18.88
C SER A 205 -39.11 -16.21 -19.23
N TRP A 206 -40.10 -16.86 -19.84
CA TRP A 206 -41.49 -16.41 -20.06
C TRP A 206 -41.77 -15.51 -21.28
N MET A 207 -41.87 -16.09 -22.48
CA MET A 207 -42.97 -15.73 -23.40
C MET A 207 -44.03 -16.84 -23.27
N TYR A 208 -45.09 -16.56 -22.50
CA TYR A 208 -46.36 -17.28 -22.64
C TYR A 208 -47.31 -16.41 -23.47
N PHE A 209 -47.90 -17.05 -24.48
CA PHE A 209 -49.16 -16.84 -25.22
C PHE A 209 -49.99 -15.54 -25.09
N LEU A 210 -50.67 -15.25 -26.23
CA LEU A 210 -51.80 -14.35 -26.57
C LEU A 210 -51.33 -13.32 -27.63
N GLU A 211 -51.79 -13.28 -28.89
CA GLU A 211 -52.94 -13.86 -29.62
C GLU A 211 -52.51 -14.55 -30.93
#